data_AF-A0A3R6WIM2-F1
#
_entry.id   AF-A0A3R6WIM2-F1
#
_cell.length_a   1.000
_cell.length_b   1.000
_cell.length_c   1.000
_cell.angle_alpha   90.00
_cell.angle_beta   90.00
_cell.angle_gamma   90.00
#
_symmetry.space_group_name_H-M   'P 1'
#
loop_
_entity.id
_entity.type
_entity.pdbx_description
1 polymer ?
#
loop_
_entity_poly.entity_id
_entity_poly.type
_entity_poly.pdbx_seq_one_letter_code
_entity_poly.pdbx_strand_id
1 'polypeptide(L)'
;MYMNNWDTSDEEGHATCPADMEYEAVRQVCNDIGIPCTRVDFVQEYWNNVFAPCLDEYAQGFTPNPDVLCNREIKFDAFARYAKHVGADAIATGHYAQLLPMNDSASSTDSDALRLFAAVDTNKDQTYFLSHVSADAFQQARAKVPGQAAKWFVVGKRDQDAAVLVAPGTHHPALFADHTYRQPLAGCTVTIVHDLDATDLHPARHNHQQLSTDTYLKVDFDVPQRGLAPGQSVVLYRQDGLCFGGGAIYCAGPSYWEMRKPLPSPLHDWHV
;
A
#
# COMPACT_ATOMS: atom_id res chain seq x y z
N MET A 1 -17.57 5.82 -8.33
CA MET A 1 -17.66 4.40 -8.73
C MET A 1 -17.42 3.54 -7.51
N TYR A 2 -18.10 2.39 -7.41
CA TYR A 2 -17.90 1.35 -6.42
C TYR A 2 -17.38 0.10 -7.13
N MET A 3 -16.32 -0.52 -6.58
CA MET A 3 -15.69 -1.70 -7.16
C MET A 3 -16.12 -2.93 -6.38
N ASN A 4 -16.66 -3.93 -7.07
CA ASN A 4 -16.93 -5.26 -6.53
C ASN A 4 -15.77 -6.17 -6.90
N ASN A 5 -14.94 -6.56 -5.92
CA ASN A 5 -13.72 -7.33 -6.16
C ASN A 5 -13.79 -8.75 -5.61
N TRP A 6 -14.85 -9.08 -4.87
CA TRP A 6 -15.06 -10.40 -4.28
C TRP A 6 -16.53 -10.76 -4.33
N ASP A 7 -16.83 -12.00 -4.67
CA ASP A 7 -18.19 -12.53 -4.65
C ASP A 7 -18.34 -13.48 -3.46
N THR A 8 -19.10 -13.08 -2.46
CA THR A 8 -19.37 -13.90 -1.26
C THR A 8 -20.49 -14.91 -1.48
N SER A 9 -21.15 -14.90 -2.65
CA SER A 9 -22.30 -15.77 -2.90
C SER A 9 -21.94 -17.25 -2.93
N ASP A 10 -20.68 -17.57 -3.27
CA ASP A 10 -20.11 -18.93 -3.21
C ASP A 10 -19.81 -19.40 -1.78
N GLU A 11 -19.67 -18.50 -0.81
CA GLU A 11 -19.28 -18.82 0.58
C GLU A 11 -20.49 -18.87 1.54
N GLU A 12 -21.44 -17.94 1.41
CA GLU A 12 -22.49 -17.73 2.42
C GLU A 12 -23.90 -18.16 1.96
N GLY A 13 -24.06 -18.58 0.69
CA GLY A 13 -25.37 -18.80 0.09
C GLY A 13 -26.15 -17.49 -0.06
N HIS A 14 -27.36 -17.54 -0.66
CA HIS A 14 -28.16 -16.36 -1.06
C HIS A 14 -28.72 -15.47 0.09
N ALA A 15 -27.92 -15.18 1.12
CA ALA A 15 -28.17 -14.08 2.05
C ALA A 15 -27.82 -12.74 1.39
N THR A 16 -28.32 -11.63 1.93
CA THR A 16 -27.99 -10.28 1.46
C THR A 16 -26.47 -10.09 1.55
N CYS A 17 -25.81 -10.03 0.40
CA CYS A 17 -24.36 -9.96 0.30
C CYS A 17 -23.85 -8.67 0.98
N PRO A 18 -22.80 -8.74 1.82
CA PRO A 18 -22.17 -7.56 2.42
C PRO A 18 -21.83 -6.46 1.38
N ALA A 19 -21.39 -6.87 0.18
CA ALA A 19 -21.07 -5.95 -0.91
C ALA A 19 -22.30 -5.16 -1.41
N ASP A 20 -23.51 -5.72 -1.31
CA ASP A 20 -24.74 -5.00 -1.68
C ASP A 20 -25.09 -3.93 -0.64
N MET A 21 -24.87 -4.21 0.65
CA MET A 21 -25.05 -3.21 1.71
C MET A 21 -24.03 -2.07 1.59
N GLU A 22 -22.76 -2.39 1.31
CA GLU A 22 -21.71 -1.39 1.07
C GLU A 22 -22.02 -0.54 -0.16
N TYR A 23 -22.49 -1.15 -1.25
CA TYR A 23 -22.88 -0.42 -2.44
C TYR A 23 -24.05 0.54 -2.17
N GLU A 24 -25.05 0.13 -1.39
CA GLU A 24 -26.18 1.00 -1.03
C GLU A 24 -25.73 2.19 -0.18
N ALA A 25 -24.81 1.99 0.78
CA ALA A 25 -24.24 3.09 1.55
C ALA A 25 -23.47 4.08 0.66
N VAL A 26 -22.67 3.59 -0.29
CA VAL A 26 -21.99 4.46 -1.27
C VAL A 26 -22.99 5.19 -2.16
N ARG A 27 -24.06 4.53 -2.59
CA ARG A 27 -25.13 5.13 -3.38
C ARG A 27 -25.81 6.27 -2.61
N GLN A 28 -26.08 6.08 -1.32
CA GLN A 28 -26.65 7.11 -0.46
C GLN A 28 -25.73 8.34 -0.37
N VAL A 29 -24.44 8.15 -0.08
CA VAL A 29 -23.47 9.25 -0.03
C VAL A 29 -23.38 9.97 -1.38
N CYS A 30 -23.34 9.25 -2.49
CA CYS A 30 -23.32 9.82 -3.83
C CYS A 30 -24.57 10.67 -4.12
N ASN A 31 -25.76 10.21 -3.68
CA ASN A 31 -27.00 10.96 -3.81
C ASN A 31 -26.96 12.25 -2.96
N ASP A 32 -26.47 12.18 -1.72
CA ASP A 32 -26.41 13.32 -0.80
C ASP A 32 -25.49 14.44 -1.34
N ILE A 33 -24.41 14.09 -2.04
CA ILE A 33 -23.47 15.05 -2.63
C ILE A 33 -23.73 15.33 -4.12
N GLY A 34 -24.74 14.71 -4.72
CA GLY A 34 -25.17 14.97 -6.09
C GLY A 34 -24.22 14.46 -7.19
N ILE A 35 -23.53 13.34 -6.98
CA ILE A 35 -22.65 12.71 -8.00
C ILE A 35 -23.21 11.37 -8.47
N PRO A 36 -22.97 10.97 -9.74
CA PRO A 36 -23.40 9.66 -10.23
C PRO A 36 -22.67 8.52 -9.52
N CYS A 37 -23.42 7.48 -9.16
CA CYS A 37 -22.88 6.24 -8.62
C CYS A 37 -22.95 5.13 -9.67
N THR A 38 -21.84 4.40 -9.83
CA THR A 38 -21.72 3.27 -10.77
C THR A 38 -21.00 2.14 -10.07
N ARG A 39 -21.55 0.93 -10.14
CA ARG A 39 -20.91 -0.32 -9.71
C ARG A 39 -20.14 -0.92 -10.87
N VAL A 40 -18.92 -1.39 -10.60
CA VAL A 40 -18.05 -2.06 -11.58
C VAL A 40 -17.54 -3.34 -10.93
N ASP A 41 -17.48 -4.42 -11.68
CA ASP A 41 -17.00 -5.71 -11.19
C ASP A 41 -15.57 -5.96 -11.67
N PHE A 42 -14.69 -6.32 -10.73
CA PHE A 42 -13.31 -6.73 -10.95
C PHE A 42 -13.00 -8.04 -10.20
N VAL A 43 -14.01 -8.89 -9.95
CA VAL A 43 -13.84 -10.17 -9.23
C VAL A 43 -12.82 -11.05 -9.95
N GLN A 44 -12.90 -11.12 -11.28
CA GLN A 44 -11.98 -11.93 -12.08
C GLN A 44 -10.54 -11.39 -12.02
N GLU A 45 -10.34 -10.07 -12.15
CA GLU A 45 -9.03 -9.44 -12.05
C GLU A 45 -8.44 -9.60 -10.65
N TYR A 46 -9.25 -9.42 -9.59
CA TYR A 46 -8.82 -9.61 -8.22
C TYR A 46 -8.40 -11.06 -7.96
N TRP A 47 -9.20 -12.03 -8.41
CA TRP A 47 -8.87 -13.44 -8.26
C TRP A 47 -7.53 -13.79 -8.91
N ASN A 48 -7.35 -13.41 -10.17
CA ASN A 48 -6.20 -13.80 -10.97
C ASN A 48 -4.92 -13.03 -10.61
N ASN A 49 -5.04 -11.75 -10.26
CA ASN A 49 -3.87 -10.87 -10.10
C ASN A 49 -3.51 -10.61 -8.63
N VAL A 50 -4.41 -10.92 -7.69
CA VAL A 50 -4.18 -10.70 -6.25
C VAL A 50 -4.31 -12.01 -5.48
N PHE A 51 -5.47 -12.66 -5.52
CA PHE A 51 -5.76 -13.79 -4.64
C PHE A 51 -4.95 -15.05 -4.98
N ALA A 52 -5.01 -15.52 -6.23
CA ALA A 52 -4.27 -16.71 -6.65
C ALA A 52 -2.74 -16.55 -6.48
N PRO A 53 -2.12 -15.40 -6.86
CA PRO A 53 -0.71 -15.16 -6.54
C PRO A 53 -0.38 -15.21 -5.04
N CYS A 54 -1.26 -14.68 -4.17
CA CYS A 54 -1.07 -14.79 -2.73
C CYS A 54 -1.11 -16.26 -2.25
N LEU A 55 -1.99 -17.09 -2.80
CA LEU A 55 -2.03 -18.52 -2.47
C LEU A 55 -0.74 -19.23 -2.89
N ASP A 56 -0.21 -18.91 -4.07
CA ASP A 56 1.06 -19.45 -4.54
C ASP A 56 2.24 -19.03 -3.63
N GLU A 57 2.23 -17.80 -3.13
CA GLU A 57 3.22 -17.31 -2.16
C GLU A 57 3.08 -18.02 -0.80
N TYR A 58 1.85 -18.16 -0.28
CA TYR A 58 1.61 -18.94 0.94
C TYR A 58 2.07 -20.39 0.81
N ALA A 59 1.81 -21.04 -0.34
CA ALA A 59 2.27 -22.40 -0.62
C ALA A 59 3.81 -22.52 -0.62
N GLN A 60 4.51 -21.43 -0.92
CA GLN A 60 5.97 -21.32 -0.87
C GLN A 60 6.51 -20.94 0.52
N GLY A 61 5.66 -20.78 1.53
CA GLY A 61 6.04 -20.40 2.89
C GLY A 61 6.26 -18.89 3.09
N PHE A 62 5.80 -18.06 2.15
CA PHE A 62 5.83 -16.61 2.29
C PHE A 62 4.61 -16.06 3.02
N THR A 63 4.73 -14.82 3.47
CA THR A 63 3.63 -14.06 4.05
C THR A 63 3.30 -12.89 3.12
N PRO A 64 2.55 -13.10 2.02
CA PRO A 64 2.18 -12.05 1.07
C PRO A 64 1.38 -10.92 1.73
N ASN A 65 1.40 -9.74 1.12
CA ASN A 65 0.51 -8.64 1.46
C ASN A 65 -0.49 -8.36 0.31
N PRO A 66 -1.73 -8.88 0.38
CA PRO A 66 -2.71 -8.74 -0.70
C PRO A 66 -3.15 -7.29 -0.94
N ASP A 67 -3.07 -6.41 0.07
CA ASP A 67 -3.46 -4.99 -0.09
C ASP A 67 -2.49 -4.22 -0.98
N VAL A 68 -1.18 -4.51 -0.87
CA VAL A 68 -0.15 -3.93 -1.75
C VAL A 68 -0.42 -4.34 -3.20
N LEU A 69 -0.73 -5.61 -3.44
CA LEU A 69 -1.08 -6.11 -4.77
C LEU A 69 -2.41 -5.55 -5.28
N CYS A 70 -3.45 -5.48 -4.44
CA CYS A 70 -4.75 -4.91 -4.79
C CYS A 70 -4.62 -3.44 -5.23
N ASN A 71 -3.80 -2.65 -4.55
CA ASN A 71 -3.54 -1.28 -5.00
C ASN A 71 -2.88 -1.25 -6.38
N ARG A 72 -1.83 -2.05 -6.60
CA ARG A 72 -1.10 -2.10 -7.87
C ARG A 72 -1.97 -2.60 -9.03
N GLU A 73 -2.61 -3.75 -8.87
CA GLU A 73 -3.29 -4.49 -9.94
C GLU A 73 -4.74 -4.06 -10.16
N ILE A 74 -5.43 -3.64 -9.10
CA ILE A 74 -6.86 -3.33 -9.17
C ILE A 74 -7.09 -1.84 -9.16
N LYS A 75 -6.70 -1.15 -8.07
CA LYS A 75 -7.07 0.27 -7.90
C LYS A 75 -6.32 1.20 -8.86
N PHE A 76 -5.05 0.92 -9.15
CA PHE A 76 -4.23 1.79 -10.00
C PHE A 76 -3.92 1.17 -11.38
N ASP A 77 -4.39 -0.05 -11.67
CA ASP A 77 -4.40 -0.62 -13.02
C ASP A 77 -5.82 -0.87 -13.55
N ALA A 78 -6.52 -1.94 -13.13
CA ALA A 78 -7.82 -2.30 -13.70
C ALA A 78 -8.86 -1.16 -13.62
N PHE A 79 -8.99 -0.54 -12.45
CA PHE A 79 -9.87 0.61 -12.22
C PHE A 79 -9.44 1.84 -13.02
N ALA A 80 -8.13 2.13 -13.08
CA ALA A 80 -7.62 3.27 -13.84
C ALA A 80 -7.90 3.11 -15.35
N ARG A 81 -7.65 1.91 -15.90
CA ARG A 81 -7.99 1.56 -17.29
C ARG A 81 -9.49 1.67 -17.56
N TYR A 82 -10.32 1.16 -16.67
CA TYR A 82 -11.78 1.28 -16.78
C TYR A 82 -12.24 2.74 -16.74
N ALA A 83 -11.75 3.52 -15.77
CA ALA A 83 -12.09 4.93 -15.62
C ALA A 83 -11.74 5.72 -16.89
N LYS A 84 -10.54 5.49 -17.45
CA LYS A 84 -10.13 6.10 -18.72
C LYS A 84 -11.03 5.66 -19.88
N HIS A 85 -11.41 4.38 -19.94
CA HIS A 85 -12.29 3.86 -20.99
C HIS A 85 -13.67 4.53 -20.98
N VAL A 86 -14.23 4.83 -19.81
CA VAL A 86 -15.50 5.55 -19.67
C VAL A 86 -15.36 7.09 -19.75
N GLY A 87 -14.17 7.58 -20.12
CA GLY A 87 -13.91 8.99 -20.40
C GLY A 87 -13.54 9.84 -19.18
N ALA A 88 -13.12 9.24 -18.06
CA ALA A 88 -12.61 10.01 -16.93
C ALA A 88 -11.20 10.58 -17.23
N ASP A 89 -11.00 11.86 -16.91
CA ASP A 89 -9.69 12.52 -17.03
C ASP A 89 -8.70 12.06 -15.94
N ALA A 90 -9.23 11.67 -14.78
CA ALA A 90 -8.43 11.23 -13.65
C ALA A 90 -9.26 10.39 -12.66
N ILE A 91 -8.55 9.64 -11.82
CA ILE A 91 -9.10 8.90 -10.68
C ILE A 91 -8.73 9.55 -9.35
N ALA A 92 -9.57 9.37 -8.34
CA ALA A 92 -9.30 9.71 -6.95
C ALA A 92 -9.54 8.48 -6.08
N THR A 93 -8.78 8.36 -5.00
CA THR A 93 -8.99 7.33 -3.97
C THR A 93 -8.92 7.97 -2.59
N GLY A 94 -9.50 7.32 -1.59
CA GLY A 94 -9.48 7.80 -0.20
C GLY A 94 -8.16 7.53 0.54
N HIS A 95 -7.06 7.26 -0.17
CA HIS A 95 -5.79 6.96 0.48
C HIS A 95 -5.21 8.21 1.14
N TYR A 96 -4.75 8.03 2.38
CA TYR A 96 -3.96 9.03 3.08
C TYR A 96 -2.53 8.97 2.55
N ALA A 97 -2.26 9.74 1.50
CA ALA A 97 -0.96 9.92 0.89
C ALA A 97 -0.94 11.26 0.14
N GLN A 98 0.24 11.71 -0.27
CA GLN A 98 0.39 12.91 -1.07
C GLN A 98 1.02 12.58 -2.42
N LEU A 99 0.53 13.22 -3.48
CA LEU A 99 1.19 13.26 -4.79
C LEU A 99 1.67 14.67 -5.03
N LEU A 100 2.98 14.88 -5.00
CA LEU A 100 3.61 16.20 -5.19
C LEU A 100 4.52 16.17 -6.41
N PRO A 101 4.59 17.27 -7.19
CA PRO A 101 5.60 17.42 -8.23
C PRO A 101 7.00 17.52 -7.60
N MET A 102 8.00 16.97 -8.27
CA MET A 102 9.38 17.02 -7.81
C MET A 102 10.10 18.23 -8.43
N ASN A 103 10.58 19.16 -7.61
CA ASN A 103 11.35 20.32 -8.06
C ASN A 103 12.87 20.12 -7.93
N ASP A 104 13.39 18.90 -8.13
CA ASP A 104 14.84 18.68 -8.05
C ASP A 104 15.52 19.09 -9.36
N SER A 105 16.44 20.06 -9.25
CA SER A 105 17.13 20.72 -10.36
C SER A 105 18.15 19.85 -11.10
N ALA A 106 18.19 18.54 -10.86
CA ALA A 106 19.27 17.64 -11.30
C ALA A 106 18.92 16.71 -12.46
N SER A 107 17.67 16.62 -12.92
CA SER A 107 17.33 15.88 -14.15
C SER A 107 16.21 16.56 -14.94
N SER A 108 16.59 17.26 -16.00
CA SER A 108 15.75 18.12 -16.83
C SER A 108 14.94 17.38 -17.90
N THR A 109 14.16 16.35 -17.54
CA THR A 109 13.27 15.69 -18.52
C THR A 109 11.84 15.46 -18.06
N ASP A 110 11.50 15.62 -16.78
CA ASP A 110 10.13 15.33 -16.31
C ASP A 110 9.72 16.21 -15.11
N SER A 111 9.67 17.52 -15.31
CA SER A 111 9.31 18.50 -14.27
C SER A 111 7.86 18.37 -13.77
N ASP A 112 7.03 17.60 -14.46
CA ASP A 112 5.62 17.35 -14.12
C ASP A 112 5.40 15.94 -13.52
N ALA A 113 6.48 15.18 -13.27
CA ALA A 113 6.38 13.87 -12.65
C ALA A 113 5.88 13.97 -11.21
N LEU A 114 4.74 13.34 -10.92
CA LEU A 114 4.27 13.21 -9.56
C LEU A 114 5.10 12.16 -8.83
N ARG A 115 5.35 12.44 -7.55
CA ARG A 115 6.02 11.55 -6.61
C ARG A 115 5.12 11.30 -5.43
N LEU A 116 5.18 10.08 -4.90
CA LEU A 116 4.44 9.66 -3.73
C LEU A 116 5.15 10.16 -2.48
N PHE A 117 4.45 10.90 -1.63
CA PHE A 117 4.92 11.38 -0.34
C PHE A 117 4.02 10.87 0.77
N ALA A 118 4.59 10.67 1.95
CA ALA A 118 3.85 10.33 3.16
C ALA A 118 2.70 11.31 3.40
N ALA A 119 1.61 10.83 3.99
CA ALA A 119 0.51 11.70 4.40
C ALA A 119 0.97 12.78 5.40
N VAL A 120 0.27 13.91 5.42
CA VAL A 120 0.44 14.94 6.46
C VAL A 120 0.19 14.35 7.85
N ASP A 121 -0.85 13.53 7.97
CA ASP A 121 -1.11 12.72 9.16
C ASP A 121 -0.32 11.41 9.04
N THR A 122 0.86 11.37 9.67
CA THR A 122 1.74 10.20 9.65
C THR A 122 1.15 8.99 10.35
N ASN A 123 0.09 9.12 11.16
CA ASN A 123 -0.56 7.97 11.80
C ASN A 123 -1.51 7.26 10.84
N LYS A 124 -2.07 8.00 9.88
CA LYS A 124 -2.96 7.46 8.84
C LYS A 124 -2.24 7.20 7.53
N ASP A 125 -0.95 7.51 7.43
CA ASP A 125 -0.13 7.34 6.23
C ASP A 125 -0.24 5.93 5.63
N GLN A 126 -0.73 5.87 4.39
CA GLN A 126 -0.97 4.63 3.64
C GLN A 126 0.01 4.45 2.47
N THR A 127 1.07 5.25 2.39
CA THR A 127 2.09 5.13 1.34
C THR A 127 2.78 3.77 1.30
N TYR A 128 2.84 3.05 2.43
CA TYR A 128 3.31 1.67 2.48
C TYR A 128 2.54 0.77 1.49
N PHE A 129 1.21 0.85 1.50
CA PHE A 129 0.36 0.04 0.62
C PHE A 129 0.38 0.50 -0.85
N LEU A 130 0.83 1.73 -1.10
CA LEU A 130 0.96 2.31 -2.43
C LEU A 130 2.38 2.18 -3.01
N SER A 131 3.31 1.58 -2.25
CA SER A 131 4.75 1.56 -2.57
C SER A 131 5.12 0.78 -3.82
N HIS A 132 4.26 -0.15 -4.27
CA HIS A 132 4.46 -0.92 -5.49
C HIS A 132 3.72 -0.33 -6.71
N VAL A 133 3.01 0.80 -6.54
CA VAL A 133 2.33 1.50 -7.64
C VAL A 133 3.36 2.34 -8.40
N SER A 134 3.38 2.19 -9.72
CA SER A 134 4.34 2.92 -10.56
C SER A 134 4.04 4.43 -10.61
N ALA A 135 5.09 5.22 -10.83
CA ALA A 135 4.94 6.67 -11.02
C ALA A 135 3.95 7.00 -12.16
N ASP A 136 3.96 6.23 -13.25
CA ASP A 136 3.05 6.39 -14.38
C ASP A 136 1.58 6.12 -14.00
N ALA A 137 1.33 5.13 -13.15
CA ALA A 137 -0.02 4.84 -12.67
C ALA A 137 -0.57 6.01 -11.83
N PHE A 138 0.28 6.69 -11.05
CA PHE A 138 -0.11 7.91 -10.33
C PHE A 138 -0.43 9.09 -11.23
N GLN A 139 0.02 9.12 -12.49
CA GLN A 139 -0.33 10.19 -13.41
C GLN A 139 -1.82 10.21 -13.74
N GLN A 140 -2.50 9.05 -13.68
CA GLN A 140 -3.95 8.97 -13.83
C GLN A 140 -4.68 9.35 -12.54
N ALA A 141 -4.00 9.37 -11.38
CA ALA A 141 -4.56 9.75 -10.08
C ALA A 141 -4.54 11.27 -9.84
N ARG A 142 -4.62 12.07 -10.91
CA ARG A 142 -4.54 13.54 -10.91
C ARG A 142 -5.84 14.25 -10.55
N ALA A 143 -6.86 13.56 -10.02
CA ALA A 143 -8.16 14.16 -9.78
C ALA A 143 -8.02 15.22 -8.67
N LYS A 144 -7.93 16.49 -9.08
CA LYS A 144 -8.16 17.64 -8.22
C LYS A 144 -9.65 17.70 -7.96
N VAL A 145 -10.18 16.83 -7.10
CA VAL A 145 -11.61 16.85 -6.73
C VAL A 145 -11.88 18.20 -6.05
N PRO A 146 -12.57 19.16 -6.69
CA PRO A 146 -12.95 20.39 -6.04
C PRO A 146 -14.17 20.05 -5.19
N GLY A 147 -13.94 19.46 -4.02
CA GLY A 147 -14.98 19.03 -3.10
C GLY A 147 -15.13 20.04 -1.96
N GLN A 148 -16.16 20.90 -2.06
CA GLN A 148 -16.58 21.90 -1.06
C GLN A 148 -15.48 22.83 -0.49
N ALA A 149 -15.87 23.94 0.14
CA ALA A 149 -14.92 24.91 0.68
C ALA A 149 -14.03 24.35 1.82
N ALA A 150 -14.41 23.20 2.40
CA ALA A 150 -13.68 22.52 3.46
C ALA A 150 -13.48 21.03 3.14
N LYS A 151 -12.25 20.54 3.26
CA LYS A 151 -11.91 19.12 3.18
C LYS A 151 -12.55 18.37 4.36
N TRP A 152 -13.17 17.22 4.11
CA TRP A 152 -13.71 16.35 5.17
C TRP A 152 -12.78 15.17 5.42
N PHE A 153 -12.65 14.76 6.68
CA PHE A 153 -11.73 13.72 7.13
C PHE A 153 -12.48 12.65 7.93
N VAL A 154 -12.11 11.39 7.76
CA VAL A 154 -12.62 10.31 8.60
C VAL A 154 -12.00 10.43 9.99
N VAL A 155 -12.84 10.64 10.99
CA VAL A 155 -12.48 10.76 12.42
C VAL A 155 -12.73 9.49 13.21
N GLY A 156 -13.51 8.55 12.65
CA GLY A 156 -13.74 7.27 13.30
C GLY A 156 -14.61 6.35 12.45
N LYS A 157 -14.68 5.10 12.90
CA LYS A 157 -15.64 4.10 12.42
C LYS A 157 -16.35 3.54 13.65
N ARG A 158 -17.64 3.27 13.52
CA ARG A 158 -18.45 2.66 14.58
C ARG A 158 -18.99 1.34 14.08
N ASP A 159 -18.53 0.26 14.69
CA ASP A 159 -18.81 -1.10 14.22
C ASP A 159 -20.27 -1.52 14.43
N GLN A 160 -20.96 -0.92 15.41
CA GLN A 160 -22.35 -1.25 15.78
C GLN A 160 -23.35 -1.01 14.65
N ASP A 161 -23.07 -0.03 13.79
CA ASP A 161 -23.94 0.41 12.71
C ASP A 161 -23.18 0.68 11.40
N ALA A 162 -21.95 0.17 11.30
CA ALA A 162 -21.04 0.38 10.16
C ALA A 162 -20.86 1.86 9.76
N ALA A 163 -21.06 2.80 10.70
CA ALA A 163 -21.00 4.22 10.40
C ALA A 163 -19.55 4.71 10.26
N VAL A 164 -19.30 5.49 9.21
CA VAL A 164 -18.04 6.24 9.03
C VAL A 164 -18.26 7.67 9.54
N LEU A 165 -17.60 8.04 10.63
CA LEU A 165 -17.68 9.37 11.20
C LEU A 165 -16.72 10.30 10.45
N VAL A 166 -17.22 11.42 9.94
CA VAL A 166 -16.43 12.43 9.22
C VAL A 166 -16.53 13.79 9.90
N ALA A 167 -15.46 14.58 9.80
CA ALA A 167 -15.42 15.96 10.31
C ALA A 167 -14.80 16.93 9.29
N PRO A 168 -15.24 18.20 9.27
CA PRO A 168 -14.71 19.20 8.34
C PRO A 168 -13.41 19.83 8.86
N GLY A 169 -12.48 20.07 7.94
CA GLY A 169 -11.21 20.74 8.20
C GLY A 169 -10.15 19.85 8.85
N THR A 170 -8.89 20.26 8.75
CA THR A 170 -7.73 19.51 9.26
C THR A 170 -7.50 19.64 10.76
N HIS A 171 -8.28 20.47 11.46
CA HIS A 171 -8.07 20.82 12.87
C HIS A 171 -9.24 20.42 13.78
N HIS A 172 -10.17 19.60 13.29
CA HIS A 172 -11.28 19.13 14.12
C HIS A 172 -10.75 18.26 15.28
N PRO A 173 -11.12 18.51 16.55
CA PRO A 173 -10.58 17.78 17.71
C PRO A 173 -10.65 16.25 17.61
N ALA A 174 -11.70 15.71 16.97
CA ALA A 174 -11.84 14.27 16.74
C ALA A 174 -10.79 13.66 15.78
N LEU A 175 -9.93 14.47 15.15
CA LEU A 175 -8.78 14.00 14.38
C LEU A 175 -7.54 13.72 15.25
N PHE A 176 -7.53 14.16 16.50
CA PHE A 176 -6.36 14.11 17.38
C PHE A 176 -6.55 13.06 18.47
N ALA A 177 -5.48 12.34 18.78
CA ALA A 177 -5.38 11.40 19.87
C ALA A 177 -4.06 11.62 20.61
N ASP A 178 -4.04 11.42 21.93
CA ASP A 178 -2.85 11.69 22.76
C ASP A 178 -1.75 10.63 22.60
N HIS A 179 -2.05 9.49 21.96
CA HIS A 179 -1.13 8.39 21.75
C HIS A 179 -1.31 7.75 20.37
N THR A 180 -0.21 7.26 19.82
CA THR A 180 -0.16 6.48 18.58
C THR A 180 0.93 5.42 18.72
N TYR A 181 0.76 4.29 18.05
CA TYR A 181 1.75 3.23 17.97
C TYR A 181 2.13 3.05 16.51
N ARG A 182 3.31 3.55 16.13
CA ARG A 182 3.92 3.33 14.80
C ARG A 182 5.38 2.98 15.02
N GLN A 183 5.89 1.98 14.30
CA GLN A 183 7.33 1.74 14.26
C GLN A 183 8.03 2.96 13.64
N PRO A 184 9.02 3.56 14.31
CA PRO A 184 9.83 4.62 13.71
C PRO A 184 10.50 4.12 12.43
N LEU A 185 10.64 4.98 11.43
CA LEU A 185 11.42 4.64 10.24
C LEU A 185 12.84 4.29 10.67
N ALA A 186 13.32 3.11 10.26
CA ALA A 186 14.67 2.67 10.53
C ALA A 186 15.63 3.30 9.51
N GLY A 187 16.73 3.86 10.01
CA GLY A 187 17.87 4.20 9.16
C GLY A 187 18.44 2.93 8.51
N CYS A 188 18.81 3.02 7.24
CA CYS A 188 19.40 1.93 6.50
C CYS A 188 20.36 2.42 5.41
N THR A 189 21.24 1.52 4.99
CA THR A 189 22.07 1.66 3.79
C THR A 189 21.56 0.69 2.73
N VAL A 190 21.39 1.19 1.50
CA VAL A 190 20.91 0.41 0.36
C VAL A 190 22.07 0.16 -0.60
N THR A 191 22.30 -1.10 -0.94
CA THR A 191 23.33 -1.53 -1.89
C THR A 191 22.71 -2.41 -2.97
N ILE A 192 23.15 -2.26 -4.22
CA ILE A 192 22.74 -3.14 -5.31
C ILE A 192 23.62 -4.39 -5.29
N VAL A 193 23.01 -5.58 -5.32
CA VAL A 193 23.70 -6.87 -5.33
C VAL A 193 23.13 -7.78 -6.42
N HIS A 194 23.89 -8.80 -6.83
CA HIS A 194 23.46 -9.78 -7.84
C HIS A 194 23.26 -11.17 -7.19
N ASP A 195 22.56 -12.07 -7.89
CA ASP A 195 22.18 -13.39 -7.37
C ASP A 195 23.27 -14.13 -6.58
N LEU A 196 24.52 -14.13 -7.07
CA LEU A 196 25.64 -14.81 -6.42
C LEU A 196 25.92 -14.34 -4.97
N ASP A 197 25.58 -13.09 -4.65
CA ASP A 197 25.74 -12.51 -3.31
C ASP A 197 24.52 -12.78 -2.41
N ALA A 198 23.35 -13.04 -3.01
CA ALA A 198 22.08 -13.29 -2.30
C ALA A 198 21.84 -14.80 -2.05
N THR A 199 22.39 -15.68 -2.89
CA THR A 199 22.16 -17.13 -2.85
C THR A 199 22.71 -17.82 -1.60
N ASP A 200 23.75 -17.25 -0.96
CA ASP A 200 24.33 -17.80 0.29
C ASP A 200 23.40 -17.64 1.50
N LEU A 201 22.36 -16.81 1.39
CA LEU A 201 21.45 -16.48 2.50
C LEU A 201 20.22 -17.40 2.57
N HIS A 202 19.90 -18.16 1.52
CA HIS A 202 18.69 -19.01 1.51
C HIS A 202 18.82 -20.30 0.66
N PRO A 203 19.51 -21.35 1.17
CA PRO A 203 19.83 -22.56 0.41
C PRO A 203 18.62 -23.44 0.03
N ALA A 204 17.45 -23.22 0.64
CA ALA A 204 16.26 -24.05 0.42
C ALA A 204 15.61 -23.89 -0.98
N ARG A 205 16.12 -23.00 -1.84
CA ARG A 205 15.53 -22.68 -3.15
C ARG A 205 16.33 -23.15 -4.37
N HIS A 206 17.29 -24.06 -4.17
CA HIS A 206 18.19 -24.59 -5.22
C HIS A 206 17.55 -25.52 -6.29
N ASN A 207 16.26 -25.39 -6.63
CA ASN A 207 15.66 -26.21 -7.69
C ASN A 207 15.67 -25.59 -9.08
N HIS A 208 16.18 -24.38 -9.26
CA HIS A 208 16.37 -23.79 -10.59
C HIS A 208 17.85 -23.80 -10.99
N GLN A 209 18.22 -24.74 -11.87
CA GLN A 209 19.51 -24.80 -12.58
C GLN A 209 19.66 -23.67 -13.63
N GLN A 210 19.30 -22.44 -13.28
CA GLN A 210 19.46 -21.30 -14.15
C GLN A 210 20.22 -20.23 -13.38
N LEU A 211 21.45 -19.95 -13.82
CA LEU A 211 22.21 -18.79 -13.38
C LEU A 211 21.40 -17.55 -13.76
N SER A 212 20.52 -17.13 -12.86
CA SER A 212 19.84 -15.86 -13.00
C SER A 212 20.85 -14.74 -12.77
N THR A 213 20.66 -13.63 -13.46
CA THR A 213 21.41 -12.39 -13.29
C THR A 213 20.53 -11.35 -12.63
N ASP A 214 19.64 -11.80 -11.74
CA ASP A 214 18.70 -10.90 -11.09
C ASP A 214 19.47 -9.94 -10.19
N THR A 215 18.95 -8.72 -10.15
CA THR A 215 19.52 -7.62 -9.39
C THR A 215 18.60 -7.36 -8.21
N TYR A 216 19.17 -7.32 -7.02
CA TYR A 216 18.44 -7.09 -5.78
C TYR A 216 18.95 -5.84 -5.07
N LEU A 217 18.08 -5.28 -4.23
CA LEU A 217 18.46 -4.30 -3.24
C LEU A 217 18.76 -5.00 -1.93
N LYS A 218 20.01 -4.96 -1.48
CA LYS A 218 20.38 -5.31 -0.11
C LYS A 218 20.14 -4.09 0.77
N VAL A 219 19.34 -4.29 1.82
CA VAL A 219 19.01 -3.26 2.81
C VAL A 219 19.68 -3.62 4.14
N ASP A 220 20.72 -2.89 4.49
CA ASP A 220 21.41 -3.03 5.78
C ASP A 220 20.84 -2.01 6.77
N PHE A 221 20.16 -2.46 7.81
CA PHE A 221 19.58 -1.59 8.82
C PHE A 221 20.62 -1.14 9.85
N ASP A 222 20.57 0.13 10.26
CA ASP A 222 21.45 0.69 11.30
C ASP A 222 21.19 0.03 12.67
N VAL A 223 19.93 -0.39 12.90
CA VAL A 223 19.44 -1.08 14.10
C VAL A 223 18.75 -2.37 13.66
N PRO A 224 18.94 -3.53 14.35
CA PRO A 224 18.27 -4.77 13.99
C PRO A 224 16.74 -4.63 14.02
N GLN A 225 16.09 -5.19 13.01
CA GLN A 225 14.64 -5.20 12.88
C GLN A 225 14.08 -6.55 13.34
N ARG A 226 12.94 -6.52 14.03
CA ARG A 226 12.24 -7.71 14.49
C ARG A 226 11.29 -8.21 13.40
N GLY A 227 11.26 -9.52 13.17
CA GLY A 227 10.19 -10.17 12.41
C GLY A 227 10.19 -9.86 10.90
N LEU A 228 11.37 -9.68 10.29
CA LEU A 228 11.49 -9.56 8.84
C LEU A 228 10.97 -10.86 8.19
N ALA A 229 9.85 -10.76 7.49
CA ALA A 229 9.15 -11.89 6.91
C ALA A 229 9.24 -11.85 5.37
N PRO A 230 9.82 -12.87 4.72
CA PRO A 230 9.77 -12.97 3.27
C PRO A 230 8.34 -12.95 2.73
N GLY A 231 8.13 -12.22 1.62
CA GLY A 231 6.82 -11.92 1.04
C GLY A 231 6.16 -10.61 1.54
N GLN A 232 6.55 -10.08 2.70
CA GLN A 232 6.15 -8.72 3.11
C GLN A 232 6.94 -7.66 2.35
N SER A 233 6.49 -6.41 2.33
CA SER A 233 7.17 -5.33 1.61
C SER A 233 8.17 -4.58 2.49
N VAL A 234 9.34 -4.25 1.93
CA VAL A 234 10.20 -3.16 2.43
C VAL A 234 9.93 -1.92 1.59
N VAL A 235 9.69 -0.80 2.27
CA VAL A 235 9.38 0.49 1.65
C VAL A 235 10.40 1.53 2.10
N LEU A 236 10.99 2.23 1.12
CA LEU A 236 12.07 3.17 1.36
C LEU A 236 11.56 4.61 1.29
N TYR A 237 11.95 5.39 2.30
CA TYR A 237 11.57 6.78 2.43
C TYR A 237 12.79 7.69 2.55
N ARG A 238 12.70 8.89 1.99
CA ARG A 238 13.60 10.00 2.33
C ARG A 238 13.09 10.71 3.58
N GLN A 239 13.97 11.43 4.27
CA GLN A 239 13.65 12.15 5.51
C GLN A 239 12.51 13.16 5.39
N ASP A 240 12.27 13.71 4.20
CA ASP A 240 11.17 14.65 3.91
C ASP A 240 9.84 13.96 3.58
N GLY A 241 9.78 12.63 3.71
CA GLY A 241 8.57 11.83 3.48
C GLY A 241 8.39 11.36 2.04
N LEU A 242 9.32 11.65 1.12
CA LEU A 242 9.29 11.07 -0.23
C LEU A 242 9.39 9.55 -0.13
N CYS A 243 8.38 8.84 -0.65
CA CYS A 243 8.39 7.39 -0.82
C CYS A 243 9.08 7.06 -2.15
N PHE A 244 10.24 6.41 -2.08
CA PHE A 244 10.95 5.92 -3.26
C PHE A 244 10.28 4.69 -3.90
N GLY A 245 9.32 4.09 -3.18
CA GLY A 245 8.69 2.83 -3.53
C GLY A 245 9.17 1.69 -2.62
N GLY A 246 8.79 0.48 -2.98
CA GLY A 246 9.11 -0.72 -2.21
C GLY A 246 9.10 -1.98 -3.04
N GLY A 247 9.52 -3.07 -2.42
CA GLY A 247 9.52 -4.40 -3.02
C GLY A 247 9.33 -5.48 -1.96
N ALA A 248 8.92 -6.67 -2.40
CA ALA A 248 8.80 -7.82 -1.52
C ALA A 248 10.18 -8.21 -0.96
N ILE A 249 10.21 -8.55 0.33
CA ILE A 249 11.37 -9.14 0.99
C ILE A 249 11.57 -10.52 0.38
N TYR A 250 12.64 -10.67 -0.38
CA TYR A 250 13.01 -11.96 -0.95
C TYR A 250 13.51 -12.94 0.12
N CYS A 251 14.43 -12.48 0.96
CA CYS A 251 14.94 -13.22 2.10
C CYS A 251 15.41 -12.27 3.21
N ALA A 252 15.50 -12.79 4.44
CA ALA A 252 16.19 -12.12 5.53
C ALA A 252 17.63 -12.66 5.65
N GLY A 253 18.58 -11.79 6.00
CA GLY A 253 19.94 -12.24 6.36
C GLY A 253 19.96 -13.04 7.67
N PRO A 254 21.14 -13.55 8.07
CA PRO A 254 21.26 -14.34 9.30
C PRO A 254 20.81 -13.52 10.51
N SER A 255 20.09 -14.19 11.40
CA SER A 255 19.66 -13.62 12.68
C SER A 255 20.86 -13.31 13.58
N TYR A 256 20.65 -12.40 14.53
CA TYR A 256 21.67 -12.10 15.55
C TYR A 256 22.05 -13.34 16.37
N TRP A 257 21.13 -14.29 16.54
CA TRP A 257 21.39 -15.59 17.15
C TRP A 257 22.39 -16.43 16.34
N GLU A 258 22.14 -16.59 15.04
CA GLU A 258 23.03 -17.33 14.13
C GLU A 258 24.42 -16.68 14.04
N MET A 259 24.46 -15.34 14.07
CA MET A 259 25.72 -14.57 14.10
C MET A 259 26.39 -14.54 15.48
N ARG A 260 25.77 -15.08 16.54
CA ARG A 260 26.25 -14.97 17.94
C ARG A 260 26.49 -13.52 18.38
N LYS A 261 25.66 -12.59 17.90
CA LYS A 261 25.73 -11.16 18.19
C LYS A 261 24.72 -10.80 19.29
N PRO A 262 25.10 -10.03 20.32
CA PRO A 262 24.13 -9.56 21.32
C PRO A 262 23.16 -8.54 20.71
N LEU A 263 21.94 -8.48 21.26
CA LEU A 263 20.99 -7.43 20.92
C LEU A 263 21.46 -6.06 21.45
N PRO A 264 21.22 -4.96 20.73
CA PRO A 264 21.54 -3.62 21.22
C PRO A 264 20.65 -3.23 22.40
N SER A 265 21.17 -2.35 23.27
CA SER A 265 20.43 -1.76 24.38
C SER A 265 20.50 -0.23 24.30
N PRO A 266 19.37 0.49 24.37
CA PRO A 266 18.01 -0.04 24.54
C PRO A 266 17.48 -0.70 23.26
N LEU A 267 16.75 -1.80 23.44
CA LEU A 267 15.96 -2.39 22.36
C LEU A 267 14.68 -1.56 22.23
N HIS A 268 14.43 -0.98 21.06
CA HIS A 268 13.13 -0.37 20.79
C HIS A 268 12.15 -1.51 20.48
N ASP A 269 11.29 -1.85 21.46
CA ASP A 269 10.24 -2.86 21.32
C ASP A 269 8.85 -2.21 21.32
N TRP A 270 7.88 -2.89 20.73
CA TRP A 270 6.50 -2.45 20.46
C TRP A 270 5.64 -2.19 21.71
N HIS A 271 6.19 -2.44 22.90
CA HIS A 271 5.44 -2.56 24.16
C HIS A 271 5.79 -1.51 25.22
N VAL A 272 6.54 -0.45 24.89
CA VAL A 272 6.90 0.60 25.86
C VAL A 272 6.50 1.98 25.39
#